data_AF-A0A0F5J112-F1
#
_entry.id   AF-A0A0F5J112-F1
#
_cell.length_a   1.000
_cell.length_b   1.000
_cell.length_c   1.000
_cell.angle_alpha   90.00
_cell.angle_beta   90.00
_cell.angle_gamma   90.00
#
_symmetry.space_group_name_H-M   'P 1'
#
loop_
_entity.id
_entity.type
_entity.pdbx_description
1 polymer ?
#
loop_
_entity_poly.entity_id
_entity_poly.type
_entity_poly.pdbx_seq_one_letter_code
_entity_poly.pdbx_strand_id
1 'polypeptide(L)'
;MINYETNESYPLLRDCFEKLIRIKAEAGKERTAANYQSSWNKLSAFLGRKVNQVTIADFTPSMIQQYLLWLMQNERSKNTTLTPGSQDFYLRNLRAMYNKVVKELRFMPPAGNPFTTLHIKVPSTRKRALPKEEIKRLSELDLSATPHLASALHLALFLFYARGMCFIDAFNMRQENIKDDYLHYRRSKTGASLQVKITPEMVRIIRMYRQKYNPWLFPFLHEKMQGVGYVSAQSALHRTNRYLNEIGEARGYLHPLTTYVMRHSWASMMLEAGTEIGVISQSLGHMSLQTTEIYLGKLSVSKIDRAADNMLNNLIRNSEIKPEKVETKRRNQVVKKKISKAIIPMTSNKMSIARKCKNILALIAVKIFQTTW
;
A
#
# COMPACT_ATOMS: atom_id res chain seq x y z
N MET A 1 55.58 -15.23 5.51
CA MET A 1 55.43 -15.98 4.24
C MET A 1 54.01 -15.81 3.78
N ILE A 2 53.86 -15.16 2.62
CA ILE A 2 52.59 -14.83 1.99
C ILE A 2 52.22 -16.03 1.12
N ASN A 3 51.11 -16.72 1.43
CA ASN A 3 50.56 -17.74 0.53
C ASN A 3 49.67 -17.06 -0.51
N TYR A 4 50.29 -16.68 -1.63
CA TYR A 4 49.64 -16.42 -2.91
C TYR A 4 49.50 -17.75 -3.67
N GLU A 5 48.58 -18.63 -3.28
CA GLU A 5 48.30 -19.85 -4.05
C GLU A 5 46.85 -20.30 -3.87
N THR A 6 45.94 -19.61 -4.57
CA THR A 6 44.81 -20.25 -5.25
C THR A 6 44.49 -19.42 -6.48
N ASN A 7 44.89 -19.91 -7.66
CA ASN A 7 44.42 -19.40 -8.95
C ASN A 7 42.97 -19.87 -9.19
N GLU A 8 42.10 -19.66 -8.20
CA GLU A 8 40.67 -19.96 -8.32
C GLU A 8 40.02 -18.79 -9.04
N SER A 9 39.67 -19.00 -10.31
CA SER A 9 38.78 -18.09 -11.03
C SER A 9 37.51 -17.92 -10.21
N TYR A 10 37.27 -16.70 -9.73
CA TYR A 10 36.04 -16.38 -9.01
C TYR A 10 34.82 -16.76 -9.85
N PRO A 11 33.74 -17.30 -9.22
CA PRO A 11 32.58 -17.72 -9.98
C PRO A 11 31.89 -16.52 -10.63
N LEU A 12 31.26 -16.76 -11.78
CA LEU A 12 30.47 -15.75 -12.46
C LEU A 12 29.32 -15.28 -11.55
N LEU A 13 29.11 -13.97 -11.53
CA LEU A 13 28.03 -13.35 -10.75
C LEU A 13 26.67 -13.91 -11.16
N ARG A 14 26.50 -14.12 -12.48
CA ARG A 14 25.32 -14.72 -13.10
C ARG A 14 24.97 -16.06 -12.48
N ASP A 15 25.93 -16.98 -12.44
CA ASP A 15 25.70 -18.35 -11.99
C ASP A 15 25.33 -18.37 -10.50
N CYS A 16 26.00 -17.53 -9.71
CA CYS A 16 25.70 -17.36 -8.30
C CYS A 16 24.26 -16.88 -8.07
N PHE A 17 23.80 -15.86 -8.81
CA PHE A 17 22.47 -15.29 -8.64
C PHE A 17 21.37 -16.20 -9.20
N GLU A 18 21.58 -16.80 -10.37
CA GLU A 18 20.63 -17.75 -10.95
C GLU A 18 20.45 -18.98 -10.06
N LYS A 19 21.54 -19.50 -9.44
CA LYS A 19 21.46 -20.58 -8.45
C LYS A 19 20.60 -20.17 -7.25
N LEU A 20 20.80 -18.98 -6.69
CA LEU A 20 19.98 -18.50 -5.58
C LEU A 20 18.51 -18.33 -5.94
N ILE A 21 18.20 -17.87 -7.17
CA ILE A 21 16.82 -17.76 -7.66
C ILE A 21 16.16 -19.13 -7.72
N ARG A 22 16.84 -20.14 -8.29
CA ARG A 22 16.35 -21.53 -8.36
C ARG A 22 16.09 -22.11 -6.98
N ILE A 23 17.05 -22.01 -6.06
CA ILE A 23 16.91 -22.47 -4.67
C ILE A 23 15.68 -21.83 -3.98
N LYS A 24 15.40 -20.54 -4.24
CA LYS A 24 14.21 -19.89 -3.68
C LYS A 24 12.91 -20.41 -4.30
N ALA A 25 12.90 -20.68 -5.59
CA ALA A 25 11.74 -21.24 -6.27
C ALA A 25 11.44 -22.66 -5.76
N GLU A 26 12.45 -23.52 -5.69
CA GLU A 26 12.36 -24.91 -5.19
C GLU A 26 11.91 -24.97 -3.72
N ALA A 27 12.30 -23.98 -2.91
CA ALA A 27 11.84 -23.85 -1.53
C ALA A 27 10.40 -23.30 -1.40
N GLY A 28 9.63 -23.20 -2.50
CA GLY A 28 8.27 -22.66 -2.52
C GLY A 28 8.18 -21.14 -2.27
N LYS A 29 9.30 -20.42 -2.35
CA LYS A 29 9.36 -18.96 -2.12
C LYS A 29 9.27 -18.19 -3.44
N GLU A 30 8.28 -18.54 -4.25
CA GLU A 30 8.08 -18.04 -5.63
C GLU A 30 8.16 -16.51 -5.73
N ARG A 31 7.50 -15.77 -4.83
CA ARG A 31 7.53 -14.30 -4.86
C ARG A 31 8.92 -13.72 -4.59
N THR A 32 9.69 -14.32 -3.69
CA THR A 32 11.07 -13.91 -3.45
C THR A 32 11.94 -14.23 -4.66
N ALA A 33 11.78 -15.41 -5.24
CA ALA A 33 12.47 -15.81 -6.46
C ALA A 33 12.16 -14.85 -7.62
N ALA A 34 10.89 -14.50 -7.84
CA ALA A 34 10.48 -13.54 -8.87
C ALA A 34 11.04 -12.14 -8.64
N ASN A 35 11.10 -11.66 -7.39
CA ASN A 35 11.72 -10.38 -7.06
C ASN A 35 13.24 -10.39 -7.34
N TYR A 36 13.90 -11.49 -7.01
CA TYR A 36 15.32 -11.70 -7.30
C TYR A 36 15.56 -11.73 -8.80
N GLN A 37 14.78 -12.52 -9.55
CA GLN A 37 14.82 -12.57 -11.01
C GLN A 37 14.61 -11.21 -11.64
N SER A 38 13.61 -10.45 -11.18
CA SER A 38 13.34 -9.10 -11.68
C SER A 38 14.53 -8.16 -11.47
N SER A 39 15.19 -8.26 -10.31
CA SER A 39 16.37 -7.45 -10.00
C SER A 39 17.60 -7.88 -10.79
N TRP A 40 17.78 -9.19 -10.97
CA TRP A 40 18.82 -9.74 -11.84
C TRP A 40 18.63 -9.30 -13.28
N ASN A 41 17.43 -9.39 -13.85
CA ASN A 41 17.14 -8.96 -15.22
C ASN A 41 17.55 -7.50 -15.47
N LYS A 42 17.32 -6.60 -14.49
CA LYS A 42 17.75 -5.21 -14.58
C LYS A 42 19.26 -5.04 -14.51
N LEU A 43 19.94 -5.79 -13.64
CA LEU A 43 21.39 -5.78 -13.59
C LEU A 43 22.00 -6.35 -14.88
N SER A 44 21.47 -7.45 -15.41
CA SER A 44 21.92 -8.04 -16.68
C SER A 44 21.75 -7.09 -17.85
N ALA A 45 20.65 -6.33 -17.89
CA ALA A 45 20.43 -5.30 -18.91
C ALA A 45 21.50 -4.19 -18.83
N PHE A 46 21.85 -3.75 -17.61
CA PHE A 46 22.94 -2.79 -17.39
C PHE A 46 24.31 -3.34 -17.81
N LEU A 47 24.62 -4.59 -17.45
CA LEU A 47 25.89 -5.23 -17.78
C LEU A 47 26.03 -5.53 -19.28
N GLY A 48 24.92 -5.74 -19.98
CA GLY A 48 24.90 -6.10 -21.40
C GLY A 48 25.76 -7.34 -21.67
N ARG A 49 26.67 -7.24 -22.64
CA ARG A 49 27.57 -8.35 -23.01
C ARG A 49 28.55 -8.75 -21.90
N LYS A 50 28.86 -7.85 -20.97
CA LYS A 50 29.79 -8.12 -19.86
C LYS A 50 29.20 -9.10 -18.83
N VAL A 51 27.90 -9.40 -18.88
CA VAL A 51 27.24 -10.33 -17.94
C VAL A 51 27.90 -11.70 -17.87
N ASN A 52 28.55 -12.16 -18.95
CA ASN A 52 29.23 -13.46 -19.01
C ASN A 52 30.71 -13.40 -18.58
N GLN A 53 31.19 -12.24 -18.15
CA GLN A 53 32.59 -12.02 -17.77
C GLN A 53 32.72 -11.54 -16.32
N VAL A 54 31.68 -10.88 -15.79
CA VAL A 54 31.67 -10.33 -14.43
C VAL A 54 31.58 -11.45 -13.40
N THR A 55 32.61 -11.52 -12.55
CA THR A 55 32.69 -12.42 -11.40
C THR A 55 32.12 -11.78 -10.14
N ILE A 56 32.00 -12.56 -9.06
CA ILE A 56 31.61 -12.04 -7.74
C ILE A 56 32.60 -11.00 -7.19
N ALA A 57 33.88 -11.05 -7.60
CA ALA A 57 34.92 -10.13 -7.18
C ALA A 57 34.83 -8.77 -7.90
N ASP A 58 34.30 -8.75 -9.11
CA ASP A 58 34.11 -7.53 -9.92
C ASP A 58 32.93 -6.67 -9.42
N PHE A 59 32.09 -7.21 -8.54
CA PHE A 59 30.93 -6.52 -7.99
C PHE A 59 31.33 -5.53 -6.89
N THR A 60 31.83 -4.38 -7.31
CA THR A 60 32.43 -3.33 -6.46
C THR A 60 31.47 -2.18 -6.14
N PRO A 61 31.77 -1.33 -5.12
CA PRO A 61 30.97 -0.13 -4.85
C PRO A 61 30.79 0.78 -6.07
N SER A 62 31.85 0.96 -6.89
CA SER A 62 31.79 1.76 -8.11
C SER A 62 30.80 1.19 -9.12
N MET A 63 30.78 -0.13 -9.31
CA MET A 63 29.81 -0.78 -10.20
C MET A 63 28.37 -0.57 -9.73
N ILE A 64 28.10 -0.64 -8.42
CA ILE A 64 26.74 -0.39 -7.90
C ILE A 64 26.34 1.08 -8.08
N GLN A 65 27.28 2.01 -7.90
CA GLN A 65 27.00 3.43 -8.13
C GLN A 65 26.67 3.70 -9.61
N GLN A 66 27.43 3.13 -10.55
CA GLN A 66 27.15 3.22 -11.99
C GLN A 66 25.81 2.58 -12.33
N TYR A 67 25.50 1.41 -11.75
CA TYR A 67 24.21 0.75 -11.91
C TYR A 67 23.04 1.61 -11.38
N LEU A 68 23.21 2.27 -10.23
CA LEU A 68 22.20 3.16 -9.67
C LEU A 68 21.97 4.37 -10.58
N LEU A 69 23.03 4.99 -11.09
CA LEU A 69 22.90 6.11 -12.05
C LEU A 69 22.16 5.66 -13.31
N TRP A 70 22.46 4.48 -13.83
CA TRP A 70 21.75 3.90 -14.96
C TRP A 70 20.26 3.64 -14.65
N LEU A 71 19.93 3.14 -13.45
CA LEU A 71 18.54 2.97 -13.01
C LEU A 71 17.78 4.31 -12.93
N MET A 72 18.47 5.40 -12.60
CA MET A 72 17.87 6.74 -12.51
C MET A 72 17.65 7.39 -13.88
N GLN A 73 18.56 7.16 -14.82
CA GLN A 73 18.62 7.88 -16.10
C GLN A 73 18.02 7.10 -17.27
N ASN A 74 18.28 5.80 -17.33
CA ASN A 74 18.02 4.98 -18.53
C ASN A 74 16.82 4.04 -18.36
N GLU A 75 16.58 3.57 -17.14
CA GLU A 75 15.53 2.60 -16.88
C GLU A 75 14.16 3.27 -16.65
N ARG A 76 13.12 2.73 -17.29
CA ARG A 76 11.77 3.29 -17.23
C ARG A 76 10.75 2.24 -16.81
N SER A 77 9.77 2.67 -16.02
CA SER A 77 8.53 1.90 -15.82
C SER A 77 7.45 2.55 -16.66
N LYS A 78 6.99 1.87 -17.72
CA LYS A 78 6.19 2.49 -18.78
C LYS A 78 6.94 3.71 -19.34
N ASN A 79 6.30 4.87 -19.43
CA ASN A 79 6.90 6.09 -19.98
C ASN A 79 7.57 6.99 -18.93
N THR A 80 7.61 6.57 -17.66
CA THR A 80 8.14 7.37 -16.55
C THR A 80 9.42 6.79 -15.96
N THR A 81 10.27 7.65 -15.39
CA THR A 81 11.45 7.24 -14.62
C THR A 81 11.07 6.38 -13.42
N LEU A 82 12.01 5.54 -12.97
CA LEU A 82 11.80 4.72 -11.78
C LEU A 82 11.67 5.59 -10.53
N THR A 83 10.67 5.29 -9.70
CA THR A 83 10.53 5.92 -8.38
C THR A 83 11.68 5.53 -7.45
N PRO A 84 12.02 6.34 -6.42
CA PRO A 84 13.03 5.96 -5.43
C PRO A 84 12.75 4.61 -4.76
N GLY A 85 11.48 4.26 -4.53
CA GLY A 85 11.10 2.96 -3.98
C GLY A 85 11.37 1.79 -4.93
N SER A 86 11.24 2.00 -6.24
CA SER A 86 11.59 1.00 -7.25
C SER A 86 13.11 0.80 -7.34
N GLN A 87 13.88 1.89 -7.26
CA GLN A 87 15.35 1.84 -7.24
C GLN A 87 15.85 1.08 -5.99
N ASP A 88 15.34 1.43 -4.81
CA ASP A 88 15.63 0.71 -3.56
C ASP A 88 15.24 -0.76 -3.63
N PHE A 89 14.11 -1.09 -4.28
CA PHE A 89 13.70 -2.47 -4.48
C PHE A 89 14.75 -3.31 -5.20
N TYR A 90 15.27 -2.83 -6.34
CA TYR A 90 16.29 -3.57 -7.08
C TYR A 90 17.59 -3.69 -6.27
N LEU A 91 18.09 -2.58 -5.70
CA LEU A 91 19.33 -2.60 -4.91
C LEU A 91 19.24 -3.51 -3.68
N ARG A 92 18.13 -3.48 -2.95
CA ARG A 92 17.95 -4.29 -1.74
C ARG A 92 17.90 -5.79 -2.05
N ASN A 93 17.30 -6.18 -3.17
CA ASN A 93 17.31 -7.57 -3.61
C ASN A 93 18.71 -8.01 -4.06
N LEU A 94 19.41 -7.17 -4.83
CA LEU A 94 20.81 -7.44 -5.21
C LEU A 94 21.72 -7.57 -3.98
N ARG A 95 21.56 -6.67 -3.00
CA ARG A 95 22.27 -6.73 -1.71
C ARG A 95 22.01 -8.04 -0.98
N ALA A 96 20.75 -8.47 -0.93
CA ALA A 96 20.37 -9.72 -0.27
C ALA A 96 20.96 -10.95 -0.98
N MET A 97 20.95 -10.97 -2.32
CA MET A 97 21.58 -12.04 -3.10
C MET A 97 23.10 -12.04 -2.91
N TYR A 98 23.76 -10.90 -3.08
CA TYR A 98 25.20 -10.76 -2.90
C TYR A 98 25.66 -11.21 -1.51
N ASN A 99 25.07 -10.67 -0.44
CA ASN A 99 25.44 -11.04 0.92
C ASN A 99 25.25 -12.55 1.20
N LYS A 100 24.28 -13.18 0.55
CA LYS A 100 24.06 -14.63 0.66
C LYS A 100 25.16 -15.41 -0.06
N VAL A 101 25.56 -15.00 -1.27
CA VAL A 101 26.68 -15.59 -2.02
C VAL A 101 27.99 -15.45 -1.24
N VAL A 102 28.31 -14.24 -0.77
CA VAL A 102 29.52 -13.95 0.03
C VAL A 102 29.61 -14.87 1.24
N LYS A 103 28.49 -15.04 1.97
CA LYS A 103 28.43 -15.91 3.14
C LYS A 103 28.62 -17.39 2.78
N GLU A 104 28.03 -17.86 1.68
CA GLU A 104 28.12 -19.26 1.25
C GLU A 104 29.52 -19.61 0.74
N LEU A 105 30.14 -18.72 -0.03
CA LEU A 105 31.49 -18.91 -0.56
C LEU A 105 32.59 -18.60 0.45
N ARG A 106 32.24 -18.08 1.64
CA ARG A 106 33.20 -17.48 2.59
C ARG A 106 34.13 -16.47 1.91
N PHE A 107 33.61 -15.79 0.89
CA PHE A 107 34.36 -14.83 0.08
C PHE A 107 34.59 -13.55 0.90
N MET A 108 35.80 -13.02 0.85
CA MET A 108 36.12 -11.72 1.42
C MET A 108 36.31 -10.71 0.28
N PRO A 109 35.36 -9.78 0.06
CA PRO A 109 35.43 -8.85 -1.05
C PRO A 109 36.68 -7.96 -0.92
N PRO A 110 37.57 -7.92 -1.94
CA PRO A 110 38.79 -7.11 -1.87
C PRO A 110 38.52 -5.62 -1.63
N ALA A 111 37.43 -5.10 -2.20
CA ALA A 111 37.00 -3.71 -2.07
C ALA A 111 35.97 -3.47 -0.95
N GLY A 112 35.77 -4.45 -0.05
CA GLY A 112 34.70 -4.43 0.94
C GLY A 112 33.31 -4.61 0.35
N ASN A 113 32.26 -4.53 1.19
CA ASN A 113 30.90 -4.78 0.73
C ASN A 113 30.41 -3.64 -0.20
N PRO A 114 29.95 -3.94 -1.43
CA PRO A 114 29.63 -2.97 -2.46
C PRO A 114 28.38 -2.13 -2.17
N PHE A 115 27.65 -2.44 -1.10
CA PHE A 115 26.43 -1.75 -0.71
C PHE A 115 26.55 -0.86 0.52
N THR A 116 27.73 -0.74 1.13
CA THR A 116 27.96 -0.04 2.41
C THR A 116 27.55 1.44 2.37
N THR A 117 27.88 2.15 1.31
CA THR A 117 27.63 3.59 1.17
C THR A 117 26.30 3.94 0.50
N LEU A 118 25.53 2.93 0.07
CA LEU A 118 24.31 3.15 -0.70
C LEU A 118 23.08 3.32 0.20
N HIS A 119 22.61 4.58 0.25
CA HIS A 119 21.36 4.94 0.89
C HIS A 119 20.45 5.68 -0.09
N ILE A 120 19.31 5.05 -0.45
CA ILE A 120 18.25 5.72 -1.20
C ILE A 120 17.21 6.20 -0.20
N LYS A 121 16.98 7.51 -0.16
CA LYS A 121 15.89 8.08 0.62
C LYS A 121 14.56 7.78 -0.06
N VAL A 122 13.87 6.73 0.40
CA VAL A 122 12.52 6.39 -0.06
C VAL A 122 11.51 7.24 0.73
N PRO A 123 10.71 8.09 0.07
CA PRO A 123 9.68 8.85 0.76
C PRO A 123 8.65 7.90 1.36
N SER A 124 8.11 8.26 2.54
CA SER A 124 7.04 7.49 3.17
C SER A 124 5.85 7.39 2.22
N THR A 125 5.29 6.19 2.06
CA THR A 125 4.09 5.99 1.24
C THR A 125 2.94 6.77 1.87
N ARG A 126 2.27 7.62 1.07
CA ARG A 126 1.10 8.40 1.54
C ARG A 126 0.03 7.49 2.14
N LYS A 127 -0.67 7.95 3.19
CA LYS A 127 -1.82 7.23 3.76
C LYS A 127 -2.89 7.06 2.69
N ARG A 128 -3.25 5.80 2.38
CA ARG A 128 -4.26 5.42 1.37
C ARG A 128 -5.56 4.93 2.01
N ALA A 129 -5.80 5.25 3.29
CA ALA A 129 -7.00 4.83 4.00
C ALA A 129 -8.20 5.67 3.55
N LEU A 130 -9.35 5.00 3.36
CA LEU A 130 -10.63 5.66 3.14
C LEU A 130 -11.23 6.12 4.47
N PRO A 131 -11.93 7.25 4.50
CA PRO A 131 -12.71 7.67 5.66
C PRO A 131 -13.93 6.75 5.87
N LYS A 132 -14.47 6.74 7.09
CA LYS A 132 -15.61 5.88 7.46
C LYS A 132 -16.84 6.10 6.57
N GLU A 133 -17.06 7.33 6.11
CA GLU A 133 -18.19 7.69 5.24
C GLU A 133 -18.08 7.01 3.88
N GLU A 134 -16.87 6.89 3.32
CA GLU A 134 -16.66 6.19 2.04
C GLU A 134 -16.80 4.68 2.19
N ILE A 135 -16.36 4.09 3.32
CA ILE A 135 -16.60 2.67 3.59
C ILE A 135 -18.11 2.39 3.66
N LYS A 136 -18.88 3.26 4.32
CA LYS A 136 -20.34 3.14 4.38
C LYS A 136 -20.96 3.25 2.98
N ARG A 137 -20.60 4.27 2.20
CA ARG A 137 -21.10 4.44 0.82
C ARG A 137 -20.77 3.24 -0.07
N LEU A 138 -19.57 2.66 0.07
CA LEU A 138 -19.19 1.44 -0.64
C LEU A 138 -20.03 0.23 -0.21
N SER A 139 -20.39 0.12 1.07
CA SER A 139 -21.22 -0.98 1.57
C SER A 139 -22.68 -0.93 1.12
N GLU A 140 -23.15 0.25 0.73
CA GLU A 140 -24.52 0.53 0.28
C GLU A 140 -24.62 0.62 -1.26
N LEU A 141 -23.50 0.44 -1.97
CA LEU A 141 -23.44 0.60 -3.42
C LEU A 141 -24.11 -0.59 -4.13
N ASP A 142 -25.11 -0.31 -4.95
CA ASP A 142 -25.73 -1.30 -5.83
C ASP A 142 -24.92 -1.47 -7.12
N LEU A 143 -24.41 -2.69 -7.32
CA LEU A 143 -23.67 -3.13 -8.51
C LEU A 143 -24.34 -4.35 -9.14
N SER A 144 -25.64 -4.55 -8.92
CA SER A 144 -26.41 -5.67 -9.49
C SER A 144 -26.29 -5.80 -11.01
N ALA A 145 -26.20 -4.66 -11.71
CA ALA A 145 -25.98 -4.62 -13.16
C ALA A 145 -24.54 -5.00 -13.60
N THR A 146 -23.58 -5.05 -12.67
CA THR A 146 -22.15 -5.34 -12.96
C THR A 146 -21.57 -6.39 -12.00
N PRO A 147 -21.91 -7.68 -12.16
CA PRO A 147 -21.58 -8.73 -11.18
C PRO A 147 -20.07 -8.89 -10.88
N HIS A 148 -19.21 -8.61 -11.84
CA HIS A 148 -17.75 -8.67 -11.67
C HIS A 148 -17.22 -7.53 -10.79
N LEU A 149 -17.79 -6.33 -10.90
CA LEU A 149 -17.51 -5.20 -10.01
C LEU A 149 -18.06 -5.49 -8.61
N ALA A 150 -19.30 -5.98 -8.52
CA ALA A 150 -19.93 -6.38 -7.27
C ALA A 150 -19.07 -7.41 -6.51
N SER A 151 -18.57 -8.44 -7.20
CA SER A 151 -17.73 -9.47 -6.59
C SER A 151 -16.38 -8.95 -6.10
N ALA A 152 -15.77 -8.03 -6.84
CA ALA A 152 -14.56 -7.36 -6.38
C ALA A 152 -14.82 -6.50 -5.13
N LEU A 153 -15.93 -5.75 -5.12
CA LEU A 153 -16.33 -4.90 -3.99
C LEU A 153 -16.69 -5.71 -2.75
N HIS A 154 -17.50 -6.75 -2.89
CA HIS A 154 -17.87 -7.64 -1.79
C HIS A 154 -16.63 -8.31 -1.19
N LEU A 155 -15.67 -8.75 -2.01
CA LEU A 155 -14.39 -9.23 -1.50
C LEU A 155 -13.64 -8.15 -0.73
N ALA A 156 -13.52 -6.94 -1.26
CA ALA A 156 -12.84 -5.84 -0.60
C ALA A 156 -13.47 -5.49 0.76
N LEU A 157 -14.80 -5.44 0.83
CA LEU A 157 -15.55 -5.24 2.07
C LEU A 157 -15.35 -6.41 3.04
N PHE A 158 -15.37 -7.66 2.55
CA PHE A 158 -15.05 -8.82 3.37
C PHE A 158 -13.65 -8.71 3.98
N LEU A 159 -12.63 -8.32 3.21
CA LEU A 159 -11.28 -8.11 3.74
C LEU A 159 -11.27 -7.06 4.85
N PHE A 160 -12.02 -5.97 4.69
CA PHE A 160 -12.17 -4.95 5.72
C PHE A 160 -12.82 -5.51 6.99
N TYR A 161 -13.98 -6.16 6.89
CA TYR A 161 -14.70 -6.73 8.04
C TYR A 161 -13.90 -7.85 8.71
N ALA A 162 -13.14 -8.63 7.94
CA ALA A 162 -12.24 -9.67 8.42
C ALA A 162 -10.91 -9.12 8.99
N ARG A 163 -10.97 -8.01 9.72
CA ARG A 163 -9.82 -7.32 10.35
C ARG A 163 -8.73 -6.87 9.36
N GLY A 164 -9.14 -6.37 8.20
CA GLY A 164 -8.21 -5.92 7.16
C GLY A 164 -7.39 -7.06 6.55
N MET A 165 -7.96 -8.27 6.40
CA MET A 165 -7.30 -9.47 5.88
C MET A 165 -6.49 -9.21 4.60
N CYS A 166 -5.35 -9.89 4.44
CA CYS A 166 -4.59 -9.81 3.19
C CYS A 166 -5.29 -10.62 2.09
N PHE A 167 -5.27 -10.12 0.86
CA PHE A 167 -5.88 -10.81 -0.28
C PHE A 167 -5.43 -12.26 -0.43
N ILE A 168 -4.13 -12.55 -0.25
CA ILE A 168 -3.61 -13.93 -0.39
C ILE A 168 -4.25 -14.90 0.61
N ASP A 169 -4.60 -14.41 1.81
CA ASP A 169 -5.26 -15.23 2.82
C ASP A 169 -6.72 -15.50 2.42
N ALA A 170 -7.42 -14.51 1.85
CA ALA A 170 -8.76 -14.70 1.29
C ALA A 170 -8.76 -15.59 0.03
N PHE A 171 -7.73 -15.48 -0.82
CA PHE A 171 -7.54 -16.34 -1.99
C PHE A 171 -7.40 -17.82 -1.59
N ASN A 172 -6.64 -18.08 -0.53
CA ASN A 172 -6.44 -19.43 0.01
C ASN A 172 -7.57 -19.89 0.96
N MET A 173 -8.59 -19.06 1.19
CA MET A 173 -9.62 -19.34 2.17
C MET A 173 -10.57 -20.42 1.69
N ARG A 174 -10.78 -21.44 2.52
CA ARG A 174 -11.68 -22.57 2.27
C ARG A 174 -12.89 -22.51 3.18
N GLN A 175 -13.95 -23.21 2.82
CA GLN A 175 -15.17 -23.28 3.64
C GLN A 175 -14.90 -23.93 5.01
N GLU A 176 -13.99 -24.91 5.07
CA GLU A 176 -13.57 -25.60 6.30
C GLU A 176 -12.87 -24.69 7.31
N ASN A 177 -12.42 -23.50 6.89
CA ASN A 177 -11.83 -22.51 7.79
C ASN A 177 -12.88 -21.85 8.70
N ILE A 178 -14.18 -22.02 8.41
CA ILE A 178 -15.28 -21.51 9.24
C ILE A 178 -15.62 -22.55 10.32
N LYS A 179 -15.40 -22.20 11.59
CA LYS A 179 -15.73 -23.02 12.77
C LYS A 179 -16.24 -22.14 13.90
N ASP A 180 -17.37 -22.50 14.49
CA ASP A 180 -17.94 -21.89 15.70
C ASP A 180 -18.07 -20.34 15.62
N ASP A 181 -18.62 -19.82 14.52
CA ASP A 181 -18.73 -18.38 14.23
C ASP A 181 -17.39 -17.63 14.07
N TYR A 182 -16.29 -18.36 13.89
CA TYR A 182 -14.98 -17.80 13.61
C TYR A 182 -14.41 -18.30 12.29
N LEU A 183 -13.59 -17.45 11.68
CA LEU A 183 -12.71 -17.79 10.59
C LEU A 183 -11.31 -18.06 11.14
N HIS A 184 -10.81 -19.27 10.90
CA HIS A 184 -9.52 -19.74 11.39
C HIS A 184 -8.56 -19.92 10.22
N TYR A 185 -7.45 -19.19 10.23
CA TYR A 185 -6.44 -19.30 9.18
C TYR A 185 -5.03 -19.00 9.69
N ARG A 186 -4.04 -19.51 8.94
CA ARG A 186 -2.65 -19.18 9.17
C ARG A 186 -2.21 -18.14 8.14
N ARG A 187 -1.76 -16.98 8.61
CA ARG A 187 -1.38 -15.87 7.73
C ARG A 187 -0.23 -16.28 6.81
N SER A 188 -0.43 -16.15 5.50
CA SER A 188 0.48 -16.67 4.46
C SER A 188 1.90 -16.10 4.57
N LYS A 189 2.04 -14.83 4.97
CA LYS A 189 3.35 -14.16 5.04
C LYS A 189 4.13 -14.49 6.32
N THR A 190 3.45 -14.59 7.46
CA THR A 190 4.11 -14.64 8.79
C THR A 190 3.91 -15.96 9.50
N GLY A 191 3.00 -16.81 9.04
CA GLY A 191 2.66 -18.06 9.71
C GLY A 191 1.87 -17.88 11.01
N ALA A 192 1.44 -16.67 11.35
CA ALA A 192 0.66 -16.39 12.55
C ALA A 192 -0.74 -17.01 12.43
N SER A 193 -1.17 -17.75 13.45
CA SER A 193 -2.53 -18.27 13.56
C SER A 193 -3.47 -17.14 13.95
N LEU A 194 -4.53 -16.94 13.16
CA LEU A 194 -5.51 -15.90 13.37
C LEU A 194 -6.91 -16.52 13.47
N GLN A 195 -7.66 -16.04 14.46
CA GLN A 195 -9.06 -16.34 14.66
C GLN A 195 -9.85 -15.04 14.57
N VAL A 196 -10.70 -14.92 13.55
CA VAL A 196 -11.46 -13.71 13.24
C VAL A 196 -12.95 -14.00 13.43
N LYS A 197 -13.60 -13.29 14.34
CA LYS A 197 -15.05 -13.42 14.55
C LYS A 197 -15.78 -13.05 13.27
N ILE A 198 -16.69 -13.90 12.82
CA ILE A 198 -17.53 -13.66 11.64
C ILE A 198 -18.61 -12.65 12.05
N THR A 199 -18.63 -11.51 11.38
CA THR A 199 -19.64 -10.47 11.62
C THR A 199 -20.89 -10.70 10.76
N PRO A 200 -22.02 -10.07 11.07
CA PRO A 200 -23.22 -10.13 10.21
C PRO A 200 -22.95 -9.69 8.77
N GLU A 201 -22.08 -8.69 8.56
CA GLU A 201 -21.63 -8.23 7.24
C GLU A 201 -20.92 -9.33 6.47
N MET A 202 -20.02 -10.06 7.15
CA MET A 202 -19.31 -11.19 6.57
C MET A 202 -20.28 -12.31 6.21
N VAL A 203 -21.26 -12.63 7.07
CA VAL A 203 -22.28 -13.65 6.79
C VAL A 203 -23.03 -13.33 5.51
N ARG A 204 -23.44 -12.08 5.30
CA ARG A 204 -24.14 -11.65 4.06
C ARG A 204 -23.28 -11.93 2.83
N ILE A 205 -22.01 -11.54 2.86
CA ILE A 205 -21.09 -11.75 1.72
C ILE A 205 -20.80 -13.25 1.52
N ILE A 206 -20.52 -14.00 2.58
CA ILE A 206 -20.24 -15.44 2.50
C ILE A 206 -21.41 -16.18 1.84
N ARG A 207 -22.66 -15.88 2.24
CA ARG A 207 -23.85 -16.51 1.67
C ARG A 207 -24.02 -16.27 0.17
N MET A 208 -23.60 -15.11 -0.33
CA MET A 208 -23.69 -14.79 -1.77
C MET A 208 -22.77 -15.65 -2.64
N TYR A 209 -21.63 -16.09 -2.12
CA TYR A 209 -20.58 -16.76 -2.90
C TYR A 209 -20.35 -18.23 -2.55
N ARG A 210 -20.92 -18.71 -1.44
CA ARG A 210 -20.76 -20.09 -1.00
C ARG A 210 -21.42 -21.04 -1.99
N GLN A 211 -20.68 -22.07 -2.40
CA GLN A 211 -21.17 -23.12 -3.30
C GLN A 211 -21.02 -24.50 -2.63
N LYS A 212 -22.05 -25.35 -2.69
CA LYS A 212 -22.12 -26.62 -1.93
C LYS A 212 -20.94 -27.57 -2.17
N TYR A 213 -20.45 -27.63 -3.41
CA TYR A 213 -19.40 -28.59 -3.83
C TYR A 213 -18.07 -27.91 -4.18
N ASN A 214 -17.85 -26.68 -3.73
CA ASN A 214 -16.60 -25.95 -3.96
C ASN A 214 -15.82 -25.80 -2.64
N PRO A 215 -14.54 -26.20 -2.57
CA PRO A 215 -13.78 -26.07 -1.32
C PRO A 215 -13.50 -24.61 -0.95
N TRP A 216 -13.46 -23.69 -1.91
CA TRP A 216 -13.09 -22.30 -1.70
C TRP A 216 -14.25 -21.49 -1.11
N LEU A 217 -13.92 -20.52 -0.25
CA LEU A 217 -14.89 -19.57 0.26
C LEU A 217 -15.33 -18.56 -0.83
N PHE A 218 -14.41 -18.22 -1.73
CA PHE A 218 -14.64 -17.32 -2.86
C PHE A 218 -14.25 -17.99 -4.19
N PRO A 219 -15.13 -18.83 -4.75
CA PRO A 219 -14.86 -19.58 -5.99
C PRO A 219 -14.40 -18.72 -7.18
N PHE A 220 -14.98 -17.53 -7.36
CA PHE A 220 -14.66 -16.60 -8.46
C PHE A 220 -13.18 -16.13 -8.49
N LEU A 221 -12.42 -16.32 -7.40
CA LEU A 221 -10.99 -16.05 -7.40
C LEU A 221 -10.18 -17.11 -8.16
N HIS A 222 -10.72 -18.32 -8.28
CA HIS A 222 -10.09 -19.48 -8.90
C HIS A 222 -10.62 -19.75 -10.31
N GLU A 223 -11.68 -19.04 -10.72
CA GLU A 223 -12.30 -19.18 -12.04
C GLU A 223 -11.51 -18.42 -13.12
N LYS A 224 -11.24 -19.11 -14.24
CA LYS A 224 -10.66 -18.51 -15.45
C LYS A 224 -11.72 -17.75 -16.24
N MET A 225 -11.31 -16.62 -16.83
CA MET A 225 -12.16 -15.91 -17.79
C MET A 225 -12.02 -16.49 -19.20
N GLN A 226 -10.84 -17.03 -19.53
CA GLN A 226 -10.52 -17.63 -20.83
C GLN A 226 -9.46 -18.73 -20.67
N GLY A 227 -9.56 -19.78 -21.50
CA GLY A 227 -8.60 -20.89 -21.57
C GLY A 227 -8.69 -21.90 -20.42
N VAL A 228 -7.80 -22.90 -20.44
CA VAL A 228 -7.74 -24.02 -19.48
C VAL A 228 -6.61 -23.84 -18.45
N GLY A 229 -6.78 -24.39 -17.24
CA GLY A 229 -5.75 -24.43 -16.18
C GLY A 229 -6.04 -23.56 -14.95
N TYR A 230 -5.06 -23.43 -14.05
CA TYR A 230 -5.16 -22.73 -12.76
C TYR A 230 -5.01 -21.19 -12.87
N VAL A 231 -5.69 -20.46 -11.97
CA VAL A 231 -5.54 -19.00 -11.80
C VAL A 231 -4.60 -18.72 -10.64
N SER A 232 -3.46 -18.09 -10.91
CA SER A 232 -2.56 -17.67 -9.84
C SER A 232 -3.18 -16.59 -8.96
N ALA A 233 -2.83 -16.60 -7.67
CA ALA A 233 -3.23 -15.54 -6.73
C ALA A 233 -2.85 -14.13 -7.24
N GLN A 234 -1.74 -14.00 -7.97
CA GLN A 234 -1.34 -12.73 -8.57
C GLN A 234 -2.29 -12.29 -9.68
N SER A 235 -2.69 -13.21 -10.57
CA SER A 235 -3.65 -12.91 -11.63
C SER A 235 -5.01 -12.52 -11.06
N ALA A 236 -5.50 -13.27 -10.08
CA ALA A 236 -6.73 -12.96 -9.36
C ALA A 236 -6.66 -11.58 -8.69
N LEU A 237 -5.55 -11.27 -7.99
CA LEU A 237 -5.33 -9.97 -7.37
C LEU A 237 -5.36 -8.81 -8.38
N HIS A 238 -4.69 -8.97 -9.52
CA HIS A 238 -4.68 -7.96 -10.57
C HIS A 238 -6.07 -7.73 -11.15
N ARG A 239 -6.83 -8.81 -11.40
CA ARG A 239 -8.22 -8.74 -11.84
C ARG A 239 -9.10 -8.01 -10.82
N THR A 240 -9.06 -8.43 -9.55
CA THR A 240 -9.83 -7.79 -8.48
C THR A 240 -9.49 -6.30 -8.34
N ASN A 241 -8.20 -5.94 -8.30
CA ASN A 241 -7.81 -4.54 -8.16
C ASN A 241 -8.14 -3.70 -9.39
N ARG A 242 -8.20 -4.28 -10.59
CA ARG A 242 -8.66 -3.56 -11.79
C ARG A 242 -10.14 -3.16 -11.63
N TYR A 243 -11.00 -4.10 -11.22
CA TYR A 243 -12.42 -3.81 -10.96
C TYR A 243 -12.63 -2.85 -9.81
N LEU A 244 -11.84 -2.95 -8.74
CA LEU A 244 -11.89 -1.97 -7.65
C LEU A 244 -11.47 -0.58 -8.13
N ASN A 245 -10.43 -0.47 -8.96
CA ASN A 245 -10.02 0.80 -9.53
C ASN A 245 -11.13 1.43 -10.38
N GLU A 246 -11.81 0.64 -11.20
CA GLU A 246 -12.96 1.10 -12.00
C GLU A 246 -14.08 1.66 -11.10
N ILE A 247 -14.42 0.99 -9.99
CA ILE A 247 -15.35 1.52 -8.98
C ILE A 247 -14.83 2.83 -8.38
N GLY A 248 -13.53 2.90 -8.07
CA GLY A 248 -12.91 4.11 -7.52
C GLY A 248 -12.94 5.29 -8.50
N GLU A 249 -12.66 5.05 -9.77
CA GLU A 249 -12.68 6.05 -10.85
C GLU A 249 -14.10 6.57 -11.08
N ALA A 250 -15.10 5.68 -11.15
CA ALA A 250 -16.51 6.06 -11.26
C ALA A 250 -17.00 6.92 -10.08
N ARG A 251 -16.36 6.79 -8.91
CA ARG A 251 -16.65 7.57 -7.69
C ARG A 251 -15.77 8.82 -7.53
N GLY A 252 -14.87 9.09 -8.48
CA GLY A 252 -13.98 10.25 -8.44
C GLY A 252 -12.87 10.17 -7.38
N TYR A 253 -12.46 8.96 -6.99
CA TYR A 253 -11.34 8.81 -6.05
C TYR A 253 -10.04 9.26 -6.71
N LEU A 254 -9.30 10.14 -6.03
CA LEU A 254 -8.00 10.63 -6.51
C LEU A 254 -6.92 9.53 -6.56
N HIS A 255 -7.16 8.41 -5.88
CA HIS A 255 -6.22 7.31 -5.76
C HIS A 255 -6.88 5.96 -6.05
N PRO A 256 -6.13 5.00 -6.63
CA PRO A 256 -6.67 3.68 -6.97
C PRO A 256 -7.23 2.94 -5.74
N LEU A 257 -8.50 2.54 -5.82
CA LEU A 257 -9.13 1.67 -4.83
C LEU A 257 -8.62 0.25 -5.01
N THR A 258 -8.00 -0.31 -3.96
CA THR A 258 -7.43 -1.66 -4.02
C THR A 258 -7.77 -2.45 -2.76
N THR A 259 -7.57 -3.77 -2.81
CA THR A 259 -7.69 -4.63 -1.62
C THR A 259 -6.82 -4.16 -0.44
N TYR A 260 -5.66 -3.56 -0.72
CA TYR A 260 -4.76 -3.04 0.33
C TYR A 260 -5.24 -1.72 0.94
N VAL A 261 -6.01 -0.92 0.19
CA VAL A 261 -6.69 0.26 0.73
C VAL A 261 -7.63 -0.15 1.87
N MET A 262 -8.40 -1.24 1.70
CA MET A 262 -9.31 -1.73 2.73
C MET A 262 -8.60 -2.11 4.04
N ARG A 263 -7.43 -2.75 3.94
CA ARG A 263 -6.59 -3.06 5.12
C ARG A 263 -6.10 -1.79 5.81
N HIS A 264 -5.67 -0.79 5.05
CA HIS A 264 -5.27 0.51 5.59
C HIS A 264 -6.42 1.25 6.26
N SER A 265 -7.61 1.24 5.64
CA SER A 265 -8.82 1.83 6.21
C SER A 265 -9.17 1.19 7.54
N TRP A 266 -9.17 -0.15 7.60
CA TRP A 266 -9.44 -0.87 8.84
C TRP A 266 -8.47 -0.49 9.97
N ALA A 267 -7.16 -0.52 9.70
CA ALA A 267 -6.15 -0.19 10.70
C ALA A 267 -6.25 1.28 11.18
N SER A 268 -6.53 2.20 10.25
CA SER A 268 -6.70 3.62 10.56
C SER A 268 -7.94 3.86 11.42
N MET A 269 -9.06 3.21 11.08
CA MET A 269 -10.32 3.32 11.83
C MET A 269 -10.22 2.70 13.24
N MET A 270 -9.50 1.58 13.41
CA MET A 270 -9.24 1.02 14.73
C MET A 270 -8.44 1.99 15.62
N LEU A 271 -7.45 2.68 15.05
CA LEU A 271 -6.70 3.72 15.75
C LEU A 271 -7.56 4.95 16.07
N GLU A 272 -8.42 5.36 15.15
CA GLU A 272 -9.39 6.44 15.37
C GLU A 272 -10.36 6.10 16.50
N ALA A 273 -10.79 4.84 16.58
CA ALA A 273 -11.58 4.31 17.69
C ALA A 273 -10.81 4.22 19.03
N GLY A 274 -9.51 4.57 19.05
CA GLY A 274 -8.69 4.57 20.26
C GLY A 274 -8.09 3.22 20.61
N THR A 275 -8.08 2.26 19.69
CA THR A 275 -7.46 0.94 19.94
C THR A 275 -5.94 1.06 20.02
N GLU A 276 -5.34 0.33 20.95
CA GLU A 276 -3.89 0.25 21.11
C GLU A 276 -3.19 -0.37 19.88
N ILE A 277 -1.99 0.15 19.57
CA ILE A 277 -1.21 -0.28 18.41
C ILE A 277 -0.88 -1.78 18.49
N GLY A 278 -0.60 -2.30 19.69
CA GLY A 278 -0.34 -3.72 19.90
C GLY A 278 -1.51 -4.60 19.45
N VAL A 279 -2.73 -4.24 19.84
CA VAL A 279 -3.96 -4.94 19.46
C VAL A 279 -4.20 -4.87 17.95
N ILE A 280 -3.99 -3.70 17.34
CA ILE A 280 -4.09 -3.53 15.88
C ILE A 280 -3.06 -4.41 15.18
N SER A 281 -1.82 -4.43 15.67
CA SER A 281 -0.71 -5.20 15.10
C SER A 281 -0.97 -6.71 15.14
N GLN A 282 -1.43 -7.23 16.29
CA GLN A 282 -1.78 -8.64 16.45
C GLN A 282 -3.00 -9.01 15.59
N SER A 283 -4.01 -8.15 15.53
CA SER A 283 -5.20 -8.36 14.66
C SER A 283 -4.82 -8.49 13.19
N LEU A 284 -3.80 -7.77 12.75
CA LEU A 284 -3.27 -7.80 11.39
C LEU A 284 -2.30 -8.98 11.14
N GLY A 285 -1.92 -9.73 12.18
CA GLY A 285 -0.95 -10.82 12.11
C GLY A 285 0.48 -10.37 11.83
N HIS A 286 0.87 -9.17 12.29
CA HIS A 286 2.24 -8.67 12.16
C HIS A 286 3.15 -9.19 13.27
N MET A 287 4.39 -9.54 12.90
CA MET A 287 5.43 -10.00 13.84
C MET A 287 6.22 -8.84 14.47
N SER A 288 5.98 -7.60 14.03
CA SER A 288 6.67 -6.41 14.54
C SER A 288 5.74 -5.20 14.50
N LEU A 289 5.77 -4.40 15.58
CA LEU A 289 5.01 -3.14 15.70
C LEU A 289 5.43 -2.12 14.65
N GLN A 290 6.68 -2.14 14.20
CA GLN A 290 7.20 -1.22 13.17
C GLN A 290 6.41 -1.33 11.85
N THR A 291 5.96 -2.53 11.50
CA THR A 291 5.09 -2.72 10.32
C THR A 291 3.76 -2.00 10.51
N THR A 292 3.25 -1.99 11.74
CA THR A 292 1.99 -1.37 12.10
C THR A 292 2.12 0.16 12.15
N GLU A 293 3.22 0.70 12.66
CA GLU A 293 3.50 2.14 12.74
C GLU A 293 3.46 2.85 11.37
N ILE A 294 3.87 2.18 10.30
CA ILE A 294 3.78 2.69 8.92
C ILE A 294 2.33 3.07 8.56
N TYR A 295 1.33 2.38 9.10
CA TYR A 295 -0.08 2.69 8.85
C TYR A 295 -0.57 3.87 9.66
N LEU A 296 0.03 4.09 10.83
CA LEU A 296 -0.58 4.88 11.88
C LEU A 296 -0.07 6.33 11.88
N GLY A 297 1.12 6.58 11.29
CA GLY A 297 1.76 7.89 11.37
C GLY A 297 2.14 8.23 12.81
N LYS A 298 2.83 9.35 13.04
CA LYS A 298 3.13 9.81 14.40
C LYS A 298 1.80 10.00 15.15
N LEU A 299 1.67 9.42 16.36
CA LEU A 299 0.52 9.63 17.24
C LEU A 299 0.31 11.14 17.45
N SER A 300 -0.94 11.60 17.41
CA SER A 300 -1.22 13.01 17.71
C SER A 300 -0.95 13.28 19.18
N VAL A 301 -0.39 14.46 19.49
CA VAL A 301 -0.12 14.91 20.86
C VAL A 301 -1.38 14.78 21.73
N SER A 302 -2.54 15.17 21.19
CA SER A 302 -3.84 15.01 21.86
C SER A 302 -4.20 13.58 22.28
N LYS A 303 -3.73 12.54 21.56
CA LYS A 303 -3.95 11.14 21.95
C LYS A 303 -3.00 10.72 23.07
N ILE A 304 -1.77 11.24 23.04
CA ILE A 304 -0.78 11.01 24.10
C ILE A 304 -1.29 11.65 25.40
N ASP A 305 -1.75 12.89 25.33
CA ASP A 305 -2.31 13.61 26.48
C ASP A 305 -3.52 12.88 27.05
N ARG A 306 -4.45 12.43 26.20
CA ARG A 306 -5.62 11.66 26.66
C ARG A 306 -5.23 10.34 27.32
N ALA A 307 -4.20 9.65 26.82
CA ALA A 307 -3.72 8.41 27.43
C ALA A 307 -3.07 8.67 28.79
N ALA A 308 -2.27 9.74 28.90
CA ALA A 308 -1.68 10.18 30.16
C ALA A 308 -2.77 10.59 31.17
N ASP A 309 -3.75 11.37 30.75
CA ASP A 309 -4.89 11.76 31.59
C ASP A 309 -5.72 10.57 32.03
N ASN A 310 -5.96 9.59 31.15
CA ASN A 310 -6.66 8.36 31.53
C ASN A 310 -5.88 7.58 32.59
N MET A 311 -4.56 7.46 32.44
CA MET A 311 -3.70 6.82 33.44
C MET A 311 -3.80 7.57 34.78
N LEU A 312 -3.63 8.90 34.76
CA LEU A 312 -3.73 9.72 35.97
C LEU A 312 -5.11 9.59 36.62
N ASN A 313 -6.19 9.67 35.84
CA ASN A 313 -7.56 9.56 36.34
C ASN A 313 -7.87 8.18 36.95
N ASN A 314 -7.28 7.11 36.42
CA ASN A 314 -7.60 5.76 36.86
C ASN A 314 -6.70 5.26 37.98
N LEU A 315 -5.46 5.75 38.07
CA LEU A 315 -4.44 5.18 38.97
C LEU A 315 -3.94 6.15 40.05
N ILE A 316 -3.98 7.46 39.80
CA ILE A 316 -3.31 8.45 40.66
C ILE A 316 -4.27 9.47 41.27
N ARG A 317 -5.23 9.98 40.48
CA ARG A 317 -6.22 10.96 40.93
C ARG A 317 -7.30 10.22 41.71
N ASN A 318 -7.43 10.51 43.00
CA ASN A 318 -8.53 10.02 43.82
C ASN A 318 -9.88 10.45 43.23
N SER A 319 -10.93 9.65 43.45
CA SER A 319 -12.28 9.78 42.87
C SER A 319 -13.00 11.12 43.08
N GLU A 320 -12.37 12.08 43.78
CA GLU A 320 -12.91 13.40 44.13
C GLU A 320 -12.50 14.52 43.16
N ILE A 321 -11.55 14.27 42.25
CA ILE A 321 -11.22 15.23 41.17
C ILE A 321 -11.63 14.61 39.83
N LYS A 322 -12.94 14.50 39.59
CA LYS A 322 -13.45 14.31 38.23
C LYS A 322 -13.43 15.67 37.53
N PRO A 323 -12.63 15.88 36.48
CA PRO A 323 -12.79 17.07 35.67
C PRO A 323 -14.20 17.04 35.08
N GLU A 324 -14.90 18.18 35.13
CA GLU A 324 -16.16 18.38 34.42
C GLU A 324 -16.01 17.87 32.99
N LYS A 325 -16.97 17.05 32.53
CA LYS A 325 -17.05 16.65 31.13
C LYS A 325 -16.96 17.91 30.28
N VAL A 326 -15.85 18.09 29.58
CA VAL A 326 -15.76 19.07 28.49
C VAL A 326 -16.64 18.50 27.37
N GLU A 327 -17.95 18.74 27.48
CA GLU A 327 -18.85 18.70 26.35
C GLU A 327 -18.27 19.65 25.32
N THR A 328 -17.80 19.11 24.20
CA THR A 328 -17.57 19.90 23.00
C THR A 328 -18.94 20.32 22.47
N LYS A 329 -19.60 21.26 23.16
CA LYS A 329 -20.75 22.00 22.67
C LYS A 329 -20.27 22.82 21.48
N ARG A 330 -20.47 22.31 20.27
CA ARG A 330 -20.59 23.15 19.08
C ARG A 330 -21.79 24.07 19.28
N ARG A 331 -21.56 25.23 19.90
CA ARG A 331 -22.53 26.33 19.95
C ARG A 331 -22.50 27.03 18.58
N ASN A 332 -23.49 26.72 17.75
CA ASN A 332 -24.03 27.71 16.83
C ASN A 332 -24.63 28.82 17.71
N GLN A 333 -23.93 29.95 17.86
CA GLN A 333 -24.53 31.17 18.40
C GLN A 333 -24.28 32.33 17.44
N VAL A 334 -25.36 32.60 16.69
CA VAL A 334 -25.70 33.88 16.09
C VAL A 334 -25.43 35.00 17.10
N VAL A 335 -24.47 35.87 16.81
CA VAL A 335 -24.37 37.18 17.47
C VAL A 335 -25.07 38.19 16.58
N LYS A 336 -26.35 38.43 16.86
CA LYS A 336 -27.01 39.70 16.54
C LYS A 336 -26.52 40.72 17.57
N LYS A 337 -25.82 41.77 17.14
CA LYS A 337 -25.75 43.03 17.89
C LYS A 337 -26.16 44.19 16.99
N LYS A 338 -27.11 44.95 17.53
CA LYS A 338 -27.92 46.03 16.96
C LYS A 338 -27.07 47.09 16.26
N ILE A 339 -27.52 47.53 15.08
CA ILE A 339 -27.29 48.90 14.59
C ILE A 339 -28.67 49.51 14.36
N SER A 340 -28.86 50.69 14.96
CA SER A 340 -30.05 51.53 14.97
C SER A 340 -30.47 52.01 13.58
N LYS A 341 -31.78 52.11 13.36
CA LYS A 341 -32.40 52.73 12.19
C LYS A 341 -32.23 54.26 12.22
N ALA A 342 -31.71 54.82 11.15
CA ALA A 342 -32.01 56.17 10.67
C ALA A 342 -32.42 56.07 9.18
N ILE A 343 -33.26 57.00 8.74
CA ILE A 343 -34.28 56.88 7.68
C ILE A 343 -33.83 57.58 6.37
N ILE A 344 -33.93 56.85 5.21
CA ILE A 344 -34.24 57.27 3.79
C ILE A 344 -33.25 58.24 3.05
N PRO A 345 -33.08 58.21 1.69
CA PRO A 345 -33.82 57.50 0.62
C PRO A 345 -33.00 56.60 -0.34
N MET A 346 -33.77 55.76 -1.05
CA MET A 346 -33.39 55.05 -2.27
C MET A 346 -33.07 56.02 -3.42
N THR A 347 -31.94 55.83 -4.10
CA THR A 347 -31.79 56.10 -5.53
C THR A 347 -31.14 54.92 -6.24
N SER A 348 -31.68 54.65 -7.42
CA SER A 348 -31.42 53.53 -8.32
C SER A 348 -29.98 53.48 -8.85
N ASN A 349 -29.34 52.31 -8.83
CA ASN A 349 -28.43 51.92 -9.92
C ASN A 349 -28.12 50.41 -9.98
N LYS A 350 -29.08 49.60 -10.46
CA LYS A 350 -28.79 48.24 -10.96
C LYS A 350 -28.41 48.33 -12.44
N MET A 351 -27.20 48.81 -12.75
CA MET A 351 -26.58 48.63 -14.08
C MET A 351 -25.09 49.01 -14.02
N SER A 352 -24.20 48.08 -13.67
CA SER A 352 -22.75 48.32 -13.85
C SER A 352 -21.87 47.06 -13.91
N ILE A 353 -22.28 45.93 -13.34
CA ILE A 353 -21.37 44.76 -13.27
C ILE A 353 -21.39 43.93 -14.57
N ALA A 354 -22.51 43.88 -15.30
CA ALA A 354 -22.61 43.16 -16.57
C ALA A 354 -21.88 43.82 -17.75
N ARG A 355 -21.59 45.14 -17.68
CA ARG A 355 -20.84 45.86 -18.73
C ARG A 355 -19.32 45.71 -18.59
N LYS A 356 -18.80 45.49 -17.38
CA LYS A 356 -17.36 45.34 -17.14
C LYS A 356 -16.78 43.98 -17.58
N CYS A 357 -17.60 42.93 -17.66
CA CYS A 357 -17.11 41.63 -18.14
C CYS A 357 -17.08 41.49 -19.68
N LYS A 358 -17.84 42.31 -20.43
CA LYS A 358 -17.82 42.28 -21.91
C LYS A 358 -16.57 42.94 -22.52
N ASN A 359 -16.02 43.97 -21.87
CA ASN A 359 -14.85 44.69 -22.40
C ASN A 359 -13.51 43.96 -22.22
N ILE A 360 -13.41 43.03 -21.26
CA ILE A 360 -12.17 42.24 -21.05
C ILE A 360 -12.04 41.12 -22.09
N LEU A 361 -13.15 40.54 -22.55
CA LEU A 361 -13.14 39.51 -23.60
C LEU A 361 -12.90 40.10 -25.00
N ALA A 362 -13.34 41.34 -25.27
CA ALA A 362 -13.08 42.01 -26.55
C ALA A 362 -11.60 42.42 -26.73
N LEU A 363 -10.90 42.74 -25.64
CA LEU A 363 -9.47 43.12 -25.67
C LEU A 363 -8.52 41.92 -25.91
N ILE A 364 -8.95 40.69 -25.64
CA ILE A 364 -8.18 39.48 -25.91
C ILE A 364 -8.33 39.03 -27.37
N ALA A 365 -9.51 39.25 -27.98
CA ALA A 365 -9.76 38.86 -29.37
C ALA A 365 -9.01 39.73 -30.40
N VAL A 366 -8.77 41.02 -30.12
CA VAL A 366 -8.05 41.92 -31.05
C VAL A 366 -6.54 41.65 -31.05
N LYS A 367 -5.98 41.12 -29.96
CA LYS A 367 -4.52 40.89 -29.84
C LYS A 367 -4.04 39.58 -30.48
N ILE A 368 -4.96 38.68 -30.86
CA ILE A 368 -4.64 37.40 -31.51
C ILE A 368 -4.66 37.53 -33.04
N PHE A 369 -5.31 38.54 -33.60
CA PHE A 369 -5.44 38.74 -35.06
C PHE A 369 -4.41 39.67 -35.71
N GLN A 370 -3.42 40.19 -34.97
CA GLN A 370 -2.36 41.08 -35.50
C GLN A 370 -0.96 40.45 -35.56
N THR A 371 -0.81 39.13 -35.33
CA THR A 371 0.50 38.43 -35.39
C THR A 371 0.54 37.25 -36.35
N THR A 372 -0.25 37.32 -37.43
CA THR A 372 -0.10 36.40 -38.57
C THR A 372 -0.32 37.18 -39.86
N TRP A 373 0.75 37.80 -40.34
CA TRP A 373 1.15 37.93 -41.74
C TRP A 373 2.67 37.98 -41.78
#